data_AF-A0A1G5GEX4-F1
#
_entry.id   AF-A0A1G5GEX4-F1
#
_cell.length_a   1.000
_cell.length_b   1.000
_cell.length_c   1.000
_cell.angle_alpha   90.00
_cell.angle_beta   90.00
_cell.angle_gamma   90.00
#
_symmetry.space_group_name_H-M   'P 1'
#
loop_
_entity.id
_entity.type
_entity.pdbx_description
1 polymer ?
#
loop_
_entity_poly.entity_id
_entity_poly.type
_entity_poly.pdbx_seq_one_letter_code
_entity_poly.pdbx_strand_id
1 'polypeptide(L)'
;MSAPSVVHAGLTSEKGREMFSYLPQYYETSRVMQADMQAKGSEMDLLYQALDETLEQFFVRTATWGLDFWEQELGIETDRLKPVEQRRAVVESKLRGAGKFSGRQVANVAEAYAGGKVDVTFQPEAWSFMVSFVDTMGIPPNIDDLKRAIDELKPAHMAVEYKYRYLVWDDLDKKHKTWDELDAASLTWNELEVWA
;
A
#
# COMPACT_ATOMS: atom_id res chain seq x y z
N MET A 1 -24.32 -47.79 35.21
CA MET A 1 -23.10 -47.54 34.42
C MET A 1 -23.38 -48.04 33.01
N SER A 2 -23.78 -47.16 32.09
CA SER A 2 -23.94 -47.54 30.68
C SER A 2 -22.57 -47.73 30.06
N ALA A 3 -22.39 -48.84 29.36
CA ALA A 3 -21.17 -49.12 28.60
C ALA A 3 -20.91 -48.00 27.58
N PRO A 4 -19.64 -47.64 27.33
CA PRO A 4 -19.30 -46.72 26.25
C PRO A 4 -19.83 -47.30 24.93
N SER A 5 -20.54 -46.48 24.15
CA SER A 5 -21.11 -46.91 22.88
C SER A 5 -19.97 -47.37 21.95
N VAL A 6 -20.14 -48.55 21.37
CA VAL A 6 -19.15 -49.20 20.48
C VAL A 6 -19.03 -48.47 19.13
N VAL A 7 -19.74 -47.35 18.97
CA VAL A 7 -19.99 -46.64 17.69
C VAL A 7 -18.72 -45.96 17.14
N HIS A 8 -17.68 -45.74 17.95
CA HIS A 8 -16.52 -44.95 17.55
C HIS A 8 -15.26 -45.74 17.17
N ALA A 9 -15.26 -47.07 17.24
CA ALA A 9 -14.03 -47.85 17.05
C ALA A 9 -13.42 -47.76 15.64
N GLY A 10 -14.18 -47.33 14.62
CA GLY A 10 -13.73 -47.21 13.23
C GLY A 10 -13.59 -45.79 12.67
N LEU A 11 -14.04 -44.76 13.39
CA LEU A 11 -14.06 -43.37 12.92
C LEU A 11 -13.05 -42.52 13.71
N THR A 12 -11.88 -42.28 13.13
CA THR A 12 -10.81 -41.45 13.71
C THR A 12 -10.93 -39.99 13.32
N SER A 13 -11.41 -39.72 12.10
CA SER A 13 -11.64 -38.36 11.60
C SER A 13 -12.65 -37.60 12.46
N GLU A 14 -12.39 -36.33 12.75
CA GLU A 14 -13.34 -35.49 13.48
C GLU A 14 -14.55 -35.18 12.60
N LYS A 15 -14.32 -34.70 11.37
CA LYS A 15 -15.39 -34.47 10.40
C LYS A 15 -16.13 -35.74 10.01
N GLY A 16 -15.44 -36.88 9.97
CA GLY A 16 -16.06 -38.18 9.75
C GLY A 16 -17.07 -38.54 10.83
N ARG A 17 -16.74 -38.30 12.11
CA ARG A 17 -17.67 -38.49 13.24
C ARG A 17 -18.83 -37.50 13.19
N GLU A 18 -18.56 -36.24 12.87
CA GLU A 18 -19.59 -35.19 12.72
C GLU A 18 -20.59 -35.57 11.62
N MET A 19 -20.11 -35.90 10.41
CA MET A 19 -20.98 -36.30 9.29
C MET A 19 -21.74 -37.59 9.58
N PHE A 20 -21.12 -38.58 10.22
CA PHE A 20 -21.78 -39.82 10.60
C PHE A 20 -22.93 -39.57 11.58
N SER A 21 -22.84 -38.55 12.44
CA SER A 21 -23.91 -38.17 13.36
C SER A 21 -25.18 -37.65 12.66
N TYR A 22 -25.07 -37.22 11.40
CA TYR A 22 -26.21 -36.80 10.58
C TYR A 22 -26.94 -37.97 9.91
N LEU A 23 -26.38 -39.18 9.97
CA LEU A 23 -26.98 -40.36 9.37
C LEU A 23 -28.00 -41.03 10.30
N PRO A 24 -29.01 -41.71 9.73
CA PRO A 24 -29.95 -42.50 10.52
C PRO A 24 -29.28 -43.56 11.39
N GLN A 25 -29.84 -43.79 12.58
CA GLN A 25 -29.28 -44.67 13.60
C GLN A 25 -29.06 -46.13 13.16
N TYR A 26 -29.86 -46.62 12.21
CA TYR A 26 -29.70 -47.99 11.72
C TYR A 26 -28.37 -48.24 10.99
N TYR A 27 -27.62 -47.19 10.64
CA TYR A 27 -26.26 -47.30 10.09
C TYR A 27 -25.16 -47.42 11.16
N GLU A 28 -25.47 -47.29 12.46
CA GLU A 28 -24.47 -47.33 13.54
C GLU A 28 -23.57 -48.56 13.49
N THR A 29 -24.09 -49.72 13.10
CA THR A 29 -23.35 -50.99 13.01
C THR A 29 -22.81 -51.29 11.61
N SER A 30 -23.13 -50.45 10.62
CA SER A 30 -22.73 -50.66 9.24
C SER A 30 -21.26 -50.32 9.05
N ARG A 31 -20.43 -51.36 8.91
CA ARG A 31 -18.99 -51.21 8.60
C ARG A 31 -18.75 -50.43 7.31
N VAL A 32 -19.61 -50.61 6.31
CA VAL A 32 -19.50 -49.90 5.02
C VAL A 32 -19.74 -48.42 5.22
N MET A 33 -20.77 -48.04 5.99
CA MET A 33 -21.09 -46.63 6.23
C MET A 33 -20.04 -45.94 7.10
N GLN A 34 -19.51 -46.64 8.11
CA GLN A 34 -18.39 -46.12 8.91
C GLN A 34 -17.14 -45.91 8.05
N ALA A 35 -16.80 -46.85 7.16
CA ALA A 35 -15.65 -46.71 6.26
C ALA A 35 -15.83 -45.56 5.26
N ASP A 36 -17.03 -45.39 4.70
CA ASP A 36 -17.37 -44.31 3.79
C ASP A 36 -17.28 -42.93 4.47
N MET A 37 -17.86 -42.78 5.67
CA MET A 37 -17.77 -41.53 6.43
C MET A 37 -16.35 -41.27 6.94
N GLN A 38 -15.58 -42.29 7.29
CA GLN A 38 -14.17 -42.13 7.64
C GLN A 38 -13.36 -41.57 6.48
N ALA A 39 -13.51 -42.17 5.28
CA ALA A 39 -12.77 -41.73 4.09
C ALA A 39 -13.13 -40.27 3.72
N LYS A 40 -14.42 -39.96 3.65
CA LYS A 40 -14.89 -38.58 3.40
C LYS A 40 -14.45 -37.61 4.48
N GLY A 41 -14.51 -38.04 5.74
CA GLY A 41 -14.13 -37.24 6.89
C GLY A 41 -12.67 -36.86 6.87
N SER A 42 -11.78 -37.82 6.58
CA SER A 42 -10.34 -37.57 6.47
C SER A 42 -10.00 -36.54 5.39
N GLU A 43 -10.63 -36.62 4.22
CA GLU A 43 -10.46 -35.60 3.17
C GLU A 43 -11.00 -34.23 3.60
N MET A 44 -12.13 -34.22 4.34
CA MET A 44 -12.70 -32.98 4.85
C MET A 44 -11.80 -32.34 5.92
N ASP A 45 -11.26 -33.13 6.86
CA ASP A 45 -10.30 -32.65 7.87
C ASP A 45 -9.10 -31.97 7.18
N LEU A 46 -8.54 -32.59 6.13
CA LEU A 46 -7.44 -32.03 5.34
C LEU A 46 -7.84 -30.75 4.61
N LEU A 47 -9.05 -30.69 4.05
CA LEU A 47 -9.56 -29.48 3.40
C LEU A 47 -9.67 -28.31 4.37
N TYR A 48 -10.22 -28.54 5.56
CA TYR A 48 -10.33 -27.50 6.59
C TYR A 48 -8.96 -27.06 7.08
N GLN A 49 -8.01 -27.99 7.29
CA GLN A 49 -6.63 -27.64 7.62
C GLN A 49 -6.00 -26.77 6.52
N ALA A 50 -6.15 -27.14 5.25
CA ALA A 50 -5.61 -26.35 4.14
C ALA A 50 -6.24 -24.96 4.04
N LEU A 51 -7.54 -24.84 4.34
CA LEU A 51 -8.23 -23.55 4.38
C LEU A 51 -7.67 -22.66 5.49
N ASP A 52 -7.50 -23.21 6.70
CA ASP A 52 -6.96 -22.48 7.84
C ASP A 52 -5.51 -22.05 7.58
N GLU A 53 -4.65 -22.94 7.07
CA GLU A 53 -3.27 -22.63 6.68
C GLU A 53 -3.21 -21.55 5.58
N THR A 54 -4.18 -21.54 4.65
CA THR A 54 -4.27 -20.51 3.60
C THR A 54 -4.68 -19.16 4.20
N LEU A 55 -5.65 -19.15 5.11
CA LEU A 55 -6.09 -17.93 5.80
C LEU A 55 -4.96 -17.32 6.64
N GLU A 56 -4.12 -18.15 7.26
CA GLU A 56 -2.92 -17.69 7.96
C GLU A 56 -1.95 -16.93 7.05
N GLN A 57 -1.95 -17.19 5.73
CA GLN A 57 -1.10 -16.45 4.80
C GLN A 57 -1.59 -15.03 4.49
N PHE A 58 -2.86 -14.74 4.76
CA PHE A 58 -3.46 -13.42 4.51
C PHE A 58 -3.10 -12.40 5.58
N PHE A 59 -2.44 -12.80 6.66
CA PHE A 59 -1.95 -11.88 7.68
C PHE A 59 -0.44 -12.02 7.79
N VAL A 60 0.28 -10.89 7.66
CA VAL A 60 1.76 -10.87 7.69
C VAL A 60 2.33 -11.58 8.92
N ARG A 61 1.67 -11.44 10.07
CA ARG A 61 2.10 -12.04 11.35
C ARG A 61 2.08 -13.56 11.36
N THR A 62 1.23 -14.18 10.54
CA THR A 62 1.07 -15.65 10.48
C THR A 62 1.58 -16.22 9.16
N ALA A 63 1.77 -15.39 8.14
CA ALA A 63 2.24 -15.81 6.83
C ALA A 63 3.64 -16.43 6.87
N THR A 64 3.81 -17.58 6.23
CA THR A 64 5.09 -18.28 6.07
C THR A 64 5.50 -18.27 4.59
N TRP A 65 4.96 -19.18 3.79
CA TRP A 65 5.18 -19.21 2.34
C TRP A 65 4.48 -18.05 1.63
N GLY A 66 3.39 -17.51 2.19
CA GLY A 66 2.68 -16.36 1.63
C GLY A 66 3.44 -15.03 1.71
N LEU A 67 4.55 -14.97 2.46
CA LEU A 67 5.37 -13.76 2.60
C LEU A 67 5.94 -13.26 1.26
N ASP A 68 6.24 -14.17 0.34
CA ASP A 68 6.76 -13.82 -0.99
C ASP A 68 5.79 -12.88 -1.73
N PHE A 69 4.47 -13.10 -1.60
CA PHE A 69 3.46 -12.24 -2.22
C PHE A 69 3.39 -10.85 -1.56
N TRP A 70 3.49 -10.78 -0.23
CA TRP A 70 3.54 -9.52 0.50
C TRP A 70 4.77 -8.69 0.14
N GLU A 71 5.92 -9.34 0.05
CA GLU A 71 7.17 -8.68 -0.35
C GLU A 71 7.09 -8.16 -1.78
N GLN A 72 6.57 -8.95 -2.70
CA GLN A 72 6.35 -8.52 -4.09
C GLN A 72 5.43 -7.30 -4.16
N GLU A 73 4.27 -7.33 -3.49
CA GLU A 73 3.29 -6.22 -3.50
C GLU A 73 3.90 -4.93 -2.94
N LEU A 74 4.75 -5.06 -1.93
CA LEU A 74 5.43 -3.93 -1.31
C LEU A 74 6.75 -3.57 -2.00
N GLY A 75 7.15 -4.22 -3.08
CA GLY A 75 8.44 -3.98 -3.74
C GLY A 75 9.64 -4.20 -2.80
N ILE A 76 9.60 -5.26 -2.00
CA ILE A 76 10.70 -5.76 -1.17
C ILE A 76 11.35 -6.92 -1.92
N GLU A 77 12.68 -6.95 -2.01
CA GLU A 77 13.38 -8.09 -2.58
C GLU A 77 13.26 -9.31 -1.67
N THR A 78 12.75 -10.42 -2.23
CA THR A 78 12.53 -11.67 -1.49
C THR A 78 13.85 -12.41 -1.24
N ASP A 79 14.23 -12.52 0.02
CA ASP A 79 15.38 -13.30 0.48
C ASP A 79 14.91 -14.46 1.37
N ARG A 80 14.80 -15.65 0.76
CA ARG A 80 14.33 -16.88 1.44
C ARG A 80 15.36 -17.47 2.42
N LEU A 81 16.60 -16.97 2.45
CA LEU A 81 17.61 -17.41 3.42
C LEU A 81 17.43 -16.73 4.78
N LYS A 82 16.69 -15.63 4.84
CA LYS A 82 16.38 -14.94 6.11
C LYS A 82 15.35 -15.71 6.93
N PRO A 83 15.46 -15.68 8.27
CA PRO A 83 14.42 -16.19 9.15
C PRO A 83 13.07 -15.53 8.87
N VAL A 84 12.00 -16.32 8.88
CA VAL A 84 10.61 -15.86 8.62
C VAL A 84 10.24 -14.65 9.48
N GLU A 85 10.58 -14.66 10.78
CA GLU A 85 10.30 -13.53 11.67
C GLU A 85 10.98 -12.22 11.24
N GLN A 86 12.19 -12.30 10.71
CA GLN A 86 12.88 -11.11 10.19
C GLN A 86 12.21 -10.60 8.93
N ARG A 87 11.77 -11.50 8.03
CA ARG A 87 11.01 -11.13 6.82
C ARG A 87 9.69 -10.45 7.19
N ARG A 88 8.92 -11.03 8.12
CA ARG A 88 7.69 -10.43 8.67
C ARG A 88 7.95 -9.02 9.22
N ALA A 89 9.00 -8.83 10.02
CA ALA A 89 9.32 -7.54 10.61
C ALA A 89 9.60 -6.45 9.56
N VAL A 90 10.27 -6.79 8.45
CA VAL A 90 10.53 -5.86 7.34
C VAL A 90 9.22 -5.49 6.63
N VAL A 91 8.38 -6.48 6.30
CA VAL A 91 7.06 -6.27 5.70
C VAL A 91 6.18 -5.39 6.59
N GLU A 92 6.07 -5.72 7.89
CA GLU A 92 5.31 -4.90 8.86
C GLU A 92 5.87 -3.48 9.01
N SER A 93 7.20 -3.32 8.95
CA SER A 93 7.84 -2.00 8.99
C SER A 93 7.44 -1.18 7.77
N LYS A 94 7.44 -1.77 6.56
CA LYS A 94 7.07 -1.08 5.33
C LYS A 94 5.57 -0.73 5.30
N LEU A 95 4.70 -1.64 5.75
CA LEU A 95 3.26 -1.35 5.92
C LEU A 95 3.01 -0.20 6.91
N ARG A 96 3.77 -0.11 8.00
CA ARG A 96 3.70 1.02 8.93
C ARG A 96 4.31 2.30 8.35
N GLY A 97 5.40 2.16 7.60
CA GLY A 97 6.21 3.24 7.04
C GLY A 97 5.62 3.90 5.79
N ALA A 98 4.64 3.26 5.13
CA ALA A 98 3.90 3.86 4.01
C ALA A 98 3.21 5.19 4.38
N GLY A 99 3.05 5.47 5.68
CA GLY A 99 2.66 6.78 6.20
C GLY A 99 1.24 7.19 5.80
N LYS A 100 0.79 8.32 6.35
CA LYS A 100 -0.39 9.01 5.83
C LYS A 100 0.08 9.93 4.72
N PHE A 101 -0.50 9.77 3.53
CA PHE A 101 -0.38 10.80 2.49
C PHE A 101 -0.77 12.15 3.11
N SER A 102 0.19 13.06 3.19
CA SER A 102 0.05 14.33 3.90
C SER A 102 0.79 15.44 3.18
N GLY A 103 0.34 16.67 3.37
CA GLY A 103 0.96 17.84 2.74
C GLY A 103 2.43 17.98 3.10
N ARG A 104 2.82 17.61 4.33
CA ARG A 104 4.22 17.58 4.75
C ARG A 104 5.06 16.57 3.98
N GLN A 105 4.51 15.39 3.67
CA GLN A 105 5.22 14.37 2.89
C GLN A 105 5.44 14.85 1.45
N VAL A 106 4.41 15.45 0.84
CA VAL A 106 4.49 16.04 -0.50
C VAL A 106 5.47 17.21 -0.53
N ALA A 107 5.41 18.11 0.47
CA ALA A 107 6.30 19.26 0.57
C ALA A 107 7.77 18.81 0.67
N ASN A 108 8.09 17.88 1.57
CA ASN A 108 9.47 17.37 1.72
C ASN A 108 10.04 16.80 0.42
N VAL A 109 9.22 16.07 -0.36
CA VAL A 109 9.64 15.57 -1.67
C VAL A 109 9.83 16.73 -2.63
N ALA A 110 8.84 17.63 -2.75
CA ALA A 110 8.91 18.77 -3.66
C ALA A 110 10.09 19.72 -3.39
N GLU A 111 10.40 20.01 -2.14
CA GLU A 111 11.52 20.85 -1.72
C GLU A 111 12.87 20.23 -2.11
N ALA A 112 13.01 18.90 -2.04
CA ALA A 112 14.24 18.20 -2.44
C ALA A 112 14.54 18.31 -3.94
N TYR A 113 13.50 18.40 -4.79
CA TYR A 113 13.66 18.58 -6.23
C TYR A 113 13.73 20.06 -6.65
N ALA A 114 12.98 20.94 -5.97
CA ALA A 114 12.89 22.35 -6.32
C ALA A 114 13.99 23.23 -5.72
N GLY A 115 14.65 22.78 -4.65
CA GLY A 115 15.74 23.51 -3.99
C GLY A 115 15.30 24.73 -3.18
N GLY A 116 14.04 24.80 -2.78
CA GLY A 116 13.45 25.92 -2.04
C GLY A 116 12.10 25.53 -1.43
N LYS A 117 11.51 26.41 -0.61
CA LYS A 117 10.28 26.13 0.13
C LYS A 117 9.10 25.89 -0.80
N VAL A 118 8.29 24.88 -0.46
CA VAL A 118 7.07 24.51 -1.17
C VAL A 118 5.89 24.44 -0.21
N ASP A 119 4.80 25.11 -0.54
CA ASP A 119 3.55 25.04 0.21
C ASP A 119 2.57 24.07 -0.47
N VAL A 120 1.93 23.21 0.33
CA VAL A 120 0.96 22.21 -0.15
C VAL A 120 -0.40 22.46 0.49
N THR A 121 -1.43 22.66 -0.34
CA THR A 121 -2.80 22.92 0.10
C THR A 121 -3.75 21.86 -0.45
N PHE A 122 -4.57 21.27 0.41
CA PHE A 122 -5.60 20.32 0.01
C PHE A 122 -6.91 21.03 -0.34
N GLN A 123 -7.59 20.51 -1.35
CA GLN A 123 -8.90 20.95 -1.79
C GLN A 123 -9.85 19.74 -1.74
N PRO A 124 -10.38 19.38 -0.56
CA PRO A 124 -11.21 18.18 -0.40
C PRO A 124 -12.42 18.15 -1.32
N GLU A 125 -13.04 19.33 -1.55
CA GLU A 125 -14.21 19.51 -2.42
C GLU A 125 -13.94 19.06 -3.88
N ALA A 126 -12.70 19.21 -4.35
CA ALA A 126 -12.27 18.94 -5.71
C ALA A 126 -11.45 17.66 -5.86
N TRP A 127 -11.29 16.89 -4.77
CA TRP A 127 -10.44 15.69 -4.73
C TRP A 127 -9.01 15.96 -5.22
N SER A 128 -8.46 17.12 -4.89
CA SER A 128 -7.16 17.55 -5.39
C SER A 128 -6.29 18.20 -4.30
N PHE A 129 -5.01 18.37 -4.62
CA PHE A 129 -4.10 19.20 -3.85
C PHE A 129 -3.23 20.02 -4.80
N MET A 130 -2.82 21.19 -4.32
CA MET A 130 -1.99 22.13 -5.04
C MET A 130 -0.61 22.22 -4.40
N VAL A 131 0.43 22.11 -5.23
CA VAL A 131 1.84 22.28 -4.87
C VAL A 131 2.30 23.64 -5.38
N SER A 132 2.58 24.56 -4.46
CA SER A 132 2.99 25.93 -4.77
C SER A 132 4.47 26.14 -4.48
N PHE A 133 5.24 26.49 -5.51
CA PHE A 133 6.66 26.81 -5.37
C PHE A 133 6.81 28.27 -4.88
N VAL A 134 7.29 28.46 -3.65
CA VAL A 134 7.33 29.78 -3.01
C VAL A 134 8.64 30.50 -3.33
N ASP A 135 9.76 29.77 -3.22
CA ASP A 135 11.10 30.35 -3.34
C ASP A 135 11.67 30.27 -4.77
N THR A 136 11.16 29.34 -5.57
CA THR A 136 11.62 29.12 -6.95
C THR A 136 10.77 29.93 -7.92
N MET A 137 11.38 30.86 -8.64
CA MET A 137 10.76 31.54 -9.79
C MET A 137 10.81 30.64 -11.03
N GLY A 138 9.71 30.60 -11.77
CA GLY A 138 9.57 29.80 -12.97
C GLY A 138 9.38 28.31 -12.71
N ILE A 139 9.68 27.51 -13.73
CA ILE A 139 9.56 26.05 -13.69
C ILE A 139 10.87 25.46 -13.15
N PRO A 140 10.85 24.67 -12.07
CA PRO A 140 12.05 24.01 -11.56
C PRO A 140 12.69 23.10 -12.63
N PRO A 141 14.03 23.01 -12.71
CA PRO A 141 14.72 22.26 -13.76
C PRO A 141 14.40 20.76 -13.76
N ASN A 142 14.14 20.18 -12.58
CA ASN A 142 13.83 18.75 -12.42
C ASN A 142 12.32 18.49 -12.21
N ILE A 143 11.44 19.29 -12.83
CA ILE A 143 9.99 19.22 -12.61
C ILE A 143 9.39 17.88 -13.06
N ASP A 144 9.91 17.24 -14.10
CA ASP A 144 9.38 15.98 -14.61
C ASP A 144 9.71 14.80 -13.67
N ASP A 145 10.88 14.82 -13.05
CA ASP A 145 11.24 13.87 -11.99
C ASP A 145 10.35 14.05 -10.77
N LEU A 146 10.11 15.31 -10.37
CA LEU A 146 9.21 15.62 -9.27
C LEU A 146 7.77 15.16 -9.56
N LYS A 147 7.27 15.39 -10.78
CA LYS A 147 5.94 14.94 -11.19
C LYS A 147 5.79 13.43 -11.07
N ARG A 148 6.78 12.65 -11.53
CA ARG A 148 6.78 11.18 -11.34
C ARG A 148 6.79 10.79 -9.87
N ALA A 149 7.67 11.39 -9.07
CA ALA A 149 7.77 11.09 -7.65
C ALA A 149 6.47 11.39 -6.90
N ILE A 150 5.78 12.49 -7.23
CA ILE A 150 4.49 12.83 -6.64
C ILE A 150 3.37 11.91 -7.17
N ASP A 151 3.41 11.49 -8.43
CA ASP A 151 2.42 10.57 -9.01
C ASP A 151 2.50 9.18 -8.35
N GLU A 152 3.70 8.70 -8.06
CA GLU A 152 3.92 7.47 -7.28
C GLU A 152 3.46 7.60 -5.82
N LEU A 153 3.64 8.79 -5.23
CA LEU A 153 3.29 9.05 -3.85
C LEU A 153 1.79 9.26 -3.63
N LYS A 154 1.11 9.90 -4.59
CA LYS A 154 -0.27 10.34 -4.41
C LYS A 154 -1.24 9.17 -4.53
N PRO A 155 -2.32 9.15 -3.74
CA PRO A 155 -3.41 8.23 -3.96
C PRO A 155 -4.00 8.40 -5.37
N ALA A 156 -4.38 7.30 -6.01
CA ALA A 156 -4.92 7.31 -7.37
C ALA A 156 -6.16 8.22 -7.54
N HIS A 157 -6.95 8.41 -6.47
CA HIS A 157 -8.15 9.23 -6.46
C HIS A 157 -7.89 10.73 -6.30
N MET A 158 -6.64 11.17 -6.14
CA MET A 158 -6.30 12.56 -5.89
C MET A 158 -5.58 13.18 -7.08
N ALA A 159 -6.10 14.32 -7.56
CA ALA A 159 -5.44 15.12 -8.60
C ALA A 159 -4.36 16.02 -7.99
N VAL A 160 -3.30 16.29 -8.75
CA VAL A 160 -2.23 17.22 -8.37
C VAL A 160 -2.18 18.39 -9.34
N GLU A 161 -2.12 19.60 -8.78
CA GLU A 161 -1.91 20.84 -9.53
C GLU A 161 -0.61 21.50 -9.10
N TYR A 162 0.13 22.06 -10.05
CA TYR A 162 1.40 22.75 -9.80
C TYR A 162 1.24 24.23 -10.06
N LYS A 163 1.54 25.05 -9.05
CA LYS A 163 1.50 26.51 -9.13
C LYS A 163 2.91 27.07 -9.07
N TYR A 164 3.33 27.68 -10.17
CA TYR A 164 4.62 28.35 -10.30
C TYR A 164 4.51 29.83 -9.94
N ARG A 165 5.61 30.38 -9.42
CA ARG A 165 5.75 31.80 -9.12
C ARG A 165 6.49 32.47 -10.26
N TYR A 166 5.97 33.60 -10.73
CA TYR A 166 6.61 34.45 -11.74
C TYR A 166 6.64 35.89 -11.25
N LEU A 167 7.49 36.70 -11.87
CA LEU A 167 7.53 38.14 -11.66
C LEU A 167 6.19 38.76 -12.11
N VAL A 168 5.56 39.53 -11.23
CA VAL A 168 4.36 40.32 -11.55
C VAL A 168 4.71 41.80 -11.63
N TRP A 169 3.90 42.59 -12.35
CA TRP A 169 4.11 44.03 -12.54
C TRP A 169 4.31 44.79 -11.24
N ASP A 170 3.49 44.52 -10.22
CA ASP A 170 3.62 45.14 -8.90
C ASP A 170 4.99 44.87 -8.24
N ASP A 171 5.60 43.70 -8.48
CA ASP A 171 6.92 43.37 -7.94
C ASP A 171 8.04 44.03 -8.76
N LEU A 172 7.85 44.20 -10.06
CA LEU A 172 8.76 44.95 -10.92
C LEU A 172 8.75 46.46 -10.58
N ASP A 173 7.57 47.04 -10.36
CA ASP A 173 7.41 48.46 -9.99
C ASP A 173 8.10 48.79 -8.66
N LYS A 174 8.05 47.88 -7.69
CA LYS A 174 8.77 48.01 -6.40
C LYS A 174 10.29 48.04 -6.56
N LYS A 175 10.84 47.51 -7.64
CA LYS A 175 12.29 47.57 -7.91
C LYS A 175 12.74 48.96 -8.38
N HIS A 176 11.80 49.87 -8.68
CA HIS A 176 12.06 51.24 -9.15
C HIS A 176 13.01 51.30 -10.34
N LYS A 177 12.87 50.34 -11.26
CA LYS A 177 13.70 50.23 -12.46
C LYS A 177 13.10 51.05 -13.59
N THR A 178 13.96 51.78 -14.29
CA THR A 178 13.56 52.51 -15.50
C THR A 178 13.54 51.56 -16.70
N TRP A 179 12.76 51.92 -17.72
CA TRP A 179 12.73 51.17 -18.98
C TRP A 179 14.11 51.12 -19.65
N ASP A 180 14.89 52.21 -19.58
CA ASP A 180 16.25 52.26 -20.12
C ASP A 180 17.19 51.25 -19.45
N GLU A 181 17.03 51.01 -18.13
CA GLU A 181 17.84 50.01 -17.40
C GLU A 181 17.45 48.57 -17.75
N LEU A 182 16.16 48.31 -18.01
CA LEU A 182 15.68 46.98 -18.43
C LEU A 182 16.10 46.68 -19.88
N ASP A 183 16.02 47.67 -20.77
CA ASP A 183 16.47 47.54 -22.15
C ASP A 183 17.98 47.30 -22.22
N ALA A 184 18.76 48.00 -21.39
CA ALA A 184 20.21 47.78 -21.27
C ALA A 184 20.55 46.37 -20.76
N ALA A 185 19.68 45.73 -19.97
CA ALA A 185 19.88 44.36 -19.49
C ALA A 185 19.67 43.31 -20.59
N SER A 186 19.05 43.67 -21.72
CA SER A 186 18.87 42.79 -22.89
C SER A 186 18.27 41.42 -22.56
N LEU A 187 17.37 41.37 -21.57
CA LEU A 187 16.72 40.15 -21.12
C LEU A 187 15.67 39.68 -22.15
N THR A 188 15.61 38.37 -22.37
CA THR A 188 14.46 37.76 -23.03
C THR A 188 13.25 37.76 -22.11
N TRP A 189 12.05 37.60 -22.67
CA TRP A 189 10.82 37.50 -21.87
C TRP A 189 10.89 36.39 -20.81
N ASN A 190 11.44 35.22 -21.17
CA ASN A 190 11.61 34.11 -20.22
C ASN A 190 12.56 34.46 -19.06
N GLU A 191 13.60 35.25 -19.32
CA GLU A 191 14.54 35.69 -18.28
C GLU A 191 13.94 36.80 -17.41
N LEU A 192 13.13 37.68 -18.01
CA LEU A 192 12.41 38.74 -17.30
C LEU A 192 11.35 38.16 -16.35
N GLU A 193 10.61 37.13 -16.78
CA GLU A 193 9.55 36.47 -16.00
C GLU A 193 10.05 35.81 -14.71
N VAL A 194 11.34 35.52 -14.62
CA VAL A 194 11.99 34.93 -13.42
C VAL A 194 13.01 35.87 -12.78
N TRP A 195 13.00 37.14 -13.16
CA TRP A 195 13.98 38.12 -12.72
C TRP A 195 13.76 38.52 -11.26
N ALA A 196 14.54 37.91 -10.36
CA ALA A 196 14.52 38.16 -8.92
C ALA A 196 15.15 39.49 -8.51
#